data_AF-A0A5V2M716-F1
#
_entry.id   AF-A0A5V2M716-F1
#
_cell.length_a   1.000
_cell.length_b   1.000
_cell.length_c   1.000
_cell.angle_alpha   90.00
_cell.angle_beta   90.00
_cell.angle_gamma   90.00
#
_symmetry.space_group_name_H-M   'P 1'
#
loop_
_entity.id
_entity.type
_entity.pdbx_description
1 polymer ?
#
loop_
_entity_poly.entity_id
_entity_poly.type
_entity_poly.pdbx_seq_one_letter_code
_entity_poly.pdbx_strand_id
1 'polypeptide(L)'
;MLKRSSELMQAFIDYEVSVLADMPMPHMPTLGDGYEAITRDVLREDFALPPDLNLQVVSGFVSIGGNMLNNQVDCMLVSGEGRRYGRTDNYIYDIEQVLCIFEVKKTLTKAALSDAVDHLSVIRKSYSEYFEYKLEKDKYVPDIESARTHFAQITGRDGPKHYYEINELPVEDALLFYTLVQESLAPISIIHGYNGYKTEEGLRAAFISILEDKFTNGDKSYGVPSIPTLITSNEYCLIKTSGFPFVVSNVDSEWVPLVSTRFNSAEVILDTVWSKISNYFQRAMPWDDGVYMNNVAPMLIAKVGKNSETAGWIYKTIEPSERALLREDNITWEPEKICAVHISMINLMNAYGELPLSEDNISYFKNNYSVDLYEEMLYLSKTRLFMISGDALKPINNMTIVLSLEDGSGYVASERDRLDKWCENNNVSGSIMNIIRF
;
A
#
# COMPACT_ATOMS: atom_id res chain seq x y z
N MET A 1 -15.23 11.49 -0.25
CA MET A 1 -16.03 11.15 0.95
C MET A 1 -15.14 10.66 2.09
N LEU A 2 -13.96 10.10 1.79
CA LEU A 2 -12.96 9.62 2.75
C LEU A 2 -12.74 10.54 3.95
N LYS A 3 -12.39 11.82 3.73
CA LYS A 3 -12.10 12.78 4.80
C LYS A 3 -13.28 12.99 5.74
N ARG A 4 -14.50 13.10 5.19
CA ARG A 4 -15.70 13.26 6.02
C ARG A 4 -15.99 11.99 6.82
N SER A 5 -15.82 10.82 6.21
CA SER A 5 -15.99 9.53 6.90
C SER A 5 -14.94 9.35 8.00
N SER A 6 -13.68 9.75 7.76
CA SER A 6 -12.62 9.66 8.76
C SER A 6 -12.81 10.64 9.92
N GLU A 7 -13.31 11.86 9.65
CA GLU A 7 -13.71 12.82 10.69
C GLU A 7 -14.84 12.27 11.58
N LEU A 8 -15.84 11.61 10.99
CA LEU A 8 -16.91 10.94 11.74
C LEU A 8 -16.38 9.75 12.54
N MET A 9 -15.51 8.93 11.94
CA MET A 9 -14.84 7.81 12.61
C MET A 9 -14.03 8.30 13.82
N GLN A 10 -13.26 9.37 13.68
CA GLN A 10 -12.47 9.96 14.76
C GLN A 10 -13.38 10.50 15.87
N ALA A 11 -14.44 11.23 15.52
CA ALA A 11 -15.39 11.76 16.51
C ALA A 11 -16.10 10.65 17.29
N PHE A 12 -16.46 9.55 16.64
CA PHE A 12 -17.03 8.36 17.29
C PHE A 12 -16.01 7.73 18.26
N ILE A 13 -14.78 7.50 17.79
CA ILE A 13 -13.69 6.96 18.61
C ILE A 13 -13.45 7.81 19.84
N ASP A 14 -13.32 9.14 19.68
CA ASP A 14 -13.05 10.07 20.77
C ASP A 14 -14.16 10.03 21.83
N TYR A 15 -15.41 9.99 21.38
CA TYR A 15 -16.56 9.86 22.26
C TYR A 15 -16.53 8.54 23.04
N GLU A 16 -16.43 7.40 22.37
CA GLU A 16 -16.44 6.09 23.02
C GLU A 16 -15.25 5.89 23.97
N VAL A 17 -14.06 6.35 23.59
CA VAL A 17 -12.87 6.32 24.45
C VAL A 17 -13.07 7.18 25.70
N SER A 18 -13.72 8.34 25.57
CA SER A 18 -14.02 9.20 26.73
C SER A 18 -15.00 8.52 27.70
N VAL A 19 -16.04 7.88 27.17
CA VAL A 19 -17.02 7.12 27.96
C VAL A 19 -16.35 5.93 28.65
N LEU A 20 -15.46 5.22 27.96
CA LEU A 20 -14.72 4.09 28.51
C LEU A 20 -13.75 4.51 29.61
N ALA A 21 -13.14 5.69 29.50
CA ALA A 21 -12.21 6.23 30.49
C ALA A 21 -12.90 6.58 31.82
N ASP A 22 -14.16 6.99 31.77
CA ASP A 22 -14.98 7.33 32.94
C ASP A 22 -15.65 6.11 33.59
N MET A 23 -15.66 4.95 32.93
CA MET A 23 -16.21 3.72 33.49
C MET A 23 -15.24 3.06 34.50
N PRO A 24 -15.70 2.72 35.72
CA PRO A 24 -14.88 2.01 36.70
C PRO A 24 -14.74 0.54 36.31
N MET A 25 -13.73 0.24 35.48
CA MET A 25 -13.38 -1.13 35.08
C MET A 25 -12.06 -1.57 35.74
N PRO A 26 -12.11 -2.35 36.84
CA PRO A 26 -10.92 -2.75 37.58
C PRO A 26 -10.13 -3.90 36.93
N HIS A 27 -10.73 -4.65 36.00
CA HIS A 27 -10.10 -5.80 35.35
C HIS A 27 -9.49 -5.43 34.00
N MET A 28 -8.16 -5.54 33.89
CA MET A 28 -7.39 -5.24 32.68
C MET A 28 -7.87 -5.95 31.40
N PRO A 29 -8.29 -7.25 31.43
CA PRO A 29 -8.83 -7.90 30.24
C PRO A 29 -10.11 -7.25 29.73
N THR A 30 -11.05 -6.92 30.62
CA THR A 30 -12.32 -6.27 30.26
C THR A 30 -12.12 -4.88 29.65
N LEU A 31 -11.06 -4.19 30.08
CA LEU A 31 -10.67 -2.92 29.47
C LEU A 31 -10.14 -3.12 28.04
N GLY A 32 -9.38 -4.18 27.78
CA GLY A 32 -8.95 -4.58 26.45
C GLY A 32 -10.13 -4.83 25.52
N ASP A 33 -11.07 -5.69 25.95
CA ASP A 33 -12.30 -6.01 25.22
C ASP A 33 -13.10 -4.76 24.84
N GLY A 34 -13.10 -3.73 25.69
CA GLY A 34 -13.74 -2.44 25.44
C GLY A 34 -13.13 -1.70 24.24
N TYR A 35 -11.81 -1.58 24.17
CA TYR A 35 -11.14 -0.93 23.02
C TYR A 35 -11.29 -1.75 21.73
N GLU A 36 -11.32 -3.07 21.83
CA GLU A 36 -11.62 -3.94 20.69
C GLU A 36 -13.06 -3.73 20.19
N ALA A 37 -14.02 -3.57 21.11
CA ALA A 37 -15.41 -3.26 20.77
C ALA A 37 -15.55 -1.94 20.02
N ILE A 38 -14.88 -0.88 20.49
CA ILE A 38 -14.87 0.42 19.81
C ILE A 38 -14.38 0.28 18.37
N THR A 39 -13.28 -0.44 18.15
CA THR A 39 -12.73 -0.68 16.80
C THR A 39 -13.73 -1.43 15.92
N ARG A 40 -14.41 -2.45 16.47
CA ARG A 40 -15.41 -3.22 15.69
C ARG A 40 -16.62 -2.37 15.34
N ASP A 41 -17.14 -1.63 16.30
CA ASP A 41 -18.38 -0.90 16.15
C ASP A 41 -18.20 0.28 15.19
N VAL A 42 -17.10 1.04 15.29
CA VAL A 42 -16.84 2.13 14.35
C VAL A 42 -16.65 1.65 12.91
N LEU A 43 -16.06 0.46 12.71
CA LEU A 43 -15.92 -0.12 11.37
C LEU A 43 -17.24 -0.64 10.83
N ARG A 44 -18.23 -0.99 11.66
CA ARG A 44 -19.55 -1.48 11.20
C ARG A 44 -20.46 -0.36 10.69
N GLU A 45 -20.14 0.89 11.00
CA GLU A 45 -20.94 2.03 10.59
C GLU A 45 -20.95 2.22 9.06
N ASP A 46 -22.08 2.67 8.51
CA ASP A 46 -22.29 2.84 7.07
C ASP A 46 -21.32 3.86 6.43
N PHE A 47 -20.76 4.77 7.23
CA PHE A 47 -19.74 5.71 6.74
C PHE A 47 -18.38 5.06 6.53
N ALA A 48 -18.12 3.92 7.18
CA ALA A 48 -16.86 3.20 7.15
C ALA A 48 -16.88 2.04 6.15
N LEU A 49 -17.97 1.29 6.04
CA LEU A 49 -18.08 0.15 5.11
C LEU A 49 -19.28 0.28 4.17
N PRO A 50 -19.14 -0.07 2.88
CA PRO A 50 -20.27 -0.09 1.96
C PRO A 50 -21.30 -1.17 2.35
N PRO A 51 -22.58 -0.81 2.58
CA PRO A 51 -23.59 -1.74 3.09
C PRO A 51 -24.05 -2.77 2.04
N ASP A 52 -23.76 -2.54 0.76
CA ASP A 52 -24.09 -3.43 -0.35
C ASP A 52 -23.04 -4.51 -0.60
N LEU A 53 -21.92 -4.46 0.13
CA LEU A 53 -20.94 -5.54 0.16
C LEU A 53 -21.26 -6.47 1.33
N ASN A 54 -21.18 -7.78 1.13
CA ASN A 54 -21.40 -8.78 2.18
C ASN A 54 -20.20 -8.84 3.15
N LEU A 55 -19.89 -7.69 3.75
CA LEU A 55 -18.78 -7.49 4.67
C LEU A 55 -19.26 -7.60 6.11
N GLN A 56 -18.44 -8.22 6.95
CA GLN A 56 -18.70 -8.34 8.38
C GLN A 56 -17.45 -7.96 9.16
N VAL A 57 -17.65 -7.39 10.35
CA VAL A 57 -16.58 -7.10 11.31
C VAL A 57 -16.77 -8.01 12.51
N VAL A 58 -15.79 -8.90 12.76
CA VAL A 58 -15.91 -10.01 13.72
C VAL A 58 -14.64 -10.19 14.55
N SER A 59 -14.73 -10.93 15.65
CA SER A 59 -13.57 -11.46 16.37
C SER A 59 -13.49 -12.98 16.18
N GLY A 60 -12.31 -13.56 16.34
CA GLY A 60 -12.18 -15.02 16.35
C GLY A 60 -10.89 -15.53 15.72
N PHE A 61 -10.98 -16.55 14.88
CA PHE A 61 -9.82 -17.30 14.41
C PHE A 61 -9.77 -17.36 12.89
N VAL A 62 -8.55 -17.39 12.37
CA VAL A 62 -8.29 -17.60 10.96
C VAL A 62 -7.99 -19.09 10.72
N SER A 63 -8.56 -19.64 9.65
CA SER A 63 -8.26 -20.95 9.11
C SER A 63 -7.46 -20.82 7.83
N ILE A 64 -6.40 -21.61 7.68
CA ILE A 64 -5.52 -21.62 6.50
C ILE A 64 -5.40 -23.07 6.02
N GLY A 65 -5.82 -23.34 4.78
CA GLY A 65 -5.78 -24.70 4.22
C GLY A 65 -6.59 -25.70 5.05
N GLY A 66 -7.70 -25.26 5.65
CA GLY A 66 -8.55 -26.06 6.54
C GLY A 66 -8.04 -26.23 7.98
N ASN A 67 -6.86 -25.68 8.32
CA ASN A 67 -6.31 -25.71 9.67
C ASN A 67 -6.55 -24.38 10.37
N MET A 68 -7.26 -24.41 11.50
CA MET A 68 -7.46 -23.24 12.35
C MET A 68 -6.16 -22.89 13.08
N LEU A 69 -5.75 -21.62 13.02
CA LEU A 69 -4.65 -21.12 13.83
C LEU A 69 -5.07 -21.01 15.30
N ASN A 70 -4.11 -21.16 16.20
CA ASN A 70 -4.38 -21.20 17.64
C ASN A 70 -4.65 -19.83 18.25
N ASN A 71 -4.15 -18.77 17.62
CA ASN A 71 -4.24 -17.43 18.17
C ASN A 71 -5.54 -16.76 17.72
N GLN A 72 -6.23 -16.15 18.67
CA GLN A 72 -7.40 -15.34 18.40
C GLN A 72 -6.96 -13.98 17.84
N VAL A 73 -7.74 -13.46 16.90
CA VAL A 73 -7.63 -12.11 16.35
C VAL A 73 -8.72 -11.23 16.96
N ASP A 74 -8.31 -10.07 17.46
CA ASP A 74 -9.16 -9.10 18.15
C ASP A 74 -10.30 -8.61 17.24
N CYS A 75 -9.97 -8.24 15.99
CA CYS A 75 -10.94 -7.77 15.01
C CYS A 75 -10.51 -8.15 13.59
N MET A 76 -11.44 -8.67 12.80
CA MET A 76 -11.27 -9.00 11.38
C MET A 76 -12.37 -8.34 10.55
N LEU A 77 -11.98 -7.76 9.43
CA LEU A 77 -12.90 -7.45 8.34
C LEU A 77 -12.92 -8.63 7.38
N VAL A 78 -14.10 -9.20 7.15
CA VAL A 78 -14.27 -10.44 6.38
C VAL A 78 -15.38 -10.31 5.35
N SER A 79 -15.32 -11.14 4.31
CA SER A 79 -16.32 -11.25 3.25
C SER A 79 -17.08 -12.57 3.35
N GLY A 80 -18.41 -12.50 3.28
CA GLY A 80 -19.28 -13.67 3.35
C GLY A 80 -19.54 -14.15 4.77
N GLU A 81 -20.10 -15.36 4.86
CA GLU A 81 -20.43 -16.01 6.13
C GLU A 81 -19.25 -16.83 6.65
N GLY A 82 -19.07 -16.82 7.97
CA GLY A 82 -18.09 -17.64 8.68
C GLY A 82 -18.75 -18.68 9.57
N ARG A 83 -17.93 -19.53 10.19
CA ARG A 83 -18.42 -20.56 11.12
C ARG A 83 -18.29 -20.07 12.56
N ARG A 84 -19.42 -19.91 13.26
CA ARG A 84 -19.42 -19.59 14.69
C ARG A 84 -18.59 -20.59 15.50
N TYR A 85 -17.74 -20.08 16.40
CA TYR A 85 -16.89 -20.89 17.28
C TYR A 85 -17.68 -21.37 18.49
N GLY A 86 -18.24 -22.58 18.39
CA GLY A 86 -19.04 -23.18 19.45
C GLY A 86 -20.27 -22.33 19.78
N ARG A 87 -20.42 -21.95 21.06
CA ARG A 87 -21.49 -21.07 21.55
C ARG A 87 -20.98 -19.65 21.91
N THR A 88 -19.81 -19.27 21.40
CA THR A 88 -19.21 -17.94 21.64
C THR A 88 -19.62 -16.97 20.55
N ASP A 89 -19.32 -15.68 20.72
CA ASP A 89 -19.52 -14.67 19.66
C ASP A 89 -18.29 -14.52 18.74
N ASN A 90 -17.33 -15.45 18.86
CA ASN A 90 -16.20 -15.57 17.96
C ASN A 90 -16.54 -16.44 16.74
N TYR A 91 -15.85 -16.19 15.63
CA TYR A 91 -16.05 -16.88 14.36
C TYR A 91 -14.73 -17.45 13.82
N ILE A 92 -14.84 -18.48 12.99
CA ILE A 92 -13.74 -19.03 12.20
C ILE A 92 -14.00 -18.66 10.76
N TYR A 93 -13.03 -17.99 10.14
CA TYR A 93 -13.03 -17.62 8.73
C TYR A 93 -11.83 -18.22 8.01
N ASP A 94 -12.02 -18.62 6.76
CA ASP A 94 -10.88 -18.96 5.90
C ASP A 94 -10.10 -17.68 5.55
N ILE A 95 -8.78 -17.75 5.50
CA ILE A 95 -7.89 -16.62 5.20
C ILE A 95 -8.24 -15.92 3.88
N GLU A 96 -8.80 -16.63 2.90
CA GLU A 96 -9.24 -16.06 1.61
C GLU A 96 -10.48 -15.15 1.73
N GLN A 97 -11.23 -15.29 2.83
CA GLN A 97 -12.37 -14.44 3.17
C GLN A 97 -11.95 -13.25 4.05
N VAL A 98 -10.73 -13.23 4.58
CA VAL A 98 -10.26 -12.17 5.47
C VAL A 98 -9.64 -11.05 4.65
N LEU A 99 -10.15 -9.83 4.79
CA LEU A 99 -9.59 -8.65 4.12
C LEU A 99 -8.59 -7.95 5.03
N CYS A 100 -8.96 -7.74 6.30
CA CYS A 100 -8.14 -7.01 7.28
C CYS A 100 -8.11 -7.76 8.61
N ILE A 101 -6.97 -7.66 9.30
CA ILE A 101 -6.73 -8.22 10.64
C ILE A 101 -6.24 -7.06 11.51
N PHE A 102 -6.91 -6.83 12.64
CA PHE A 102 -6.55 -5.81 13.61
C PHE A 102 -6.04 -6.47 14.89
N GLU A 103 -4.90 -5.96 15.38
CA GLU A 103 -4.42 -6.16 16.74
C GLU A 103 -4.60 -4.83 17.49
N VAL A 104 -5.41 -4.81 18.54
CA VAL A 104 -5.82 -3.59 19.23
C VAL A 104 -5.10 -3.48 20.58
N LYS A 105 -4.53 -2.32 20.87
CA LYS A 105 -3.87 -2.02 22.15
C LYS A 105 -4.40 -0.70 22.71
N LYS A 106 -4.78 -0.70 24.00
CA LYS A 106 -5.07 0.56 24.72
C LYS A 106 -3.90 1.53 24.65
N THR A 107 -2.70 1.04 24.99
CA THR A 107 -1.46 1.81 24.97
C THR A 107 -0.38 0.98 24.29
N LEU A 108 0.10 1.47 23.15
CA LEU A 108 1.13 0.82 22.36
C LEU A 108 2.53 1.15 22.92
N THR A 109 3.04 0.26 23.78
CA THR A 109 4.43 0.30 24.25
C THR A 109 5.35 -0.46 23.29
N LYS A 110 6.69 -0.37 23.43
CA LYS A 110 7.62 -1.18 22.61
C LYS A 110 7.34 -2.68 22.75
N ALA A 111 7.08 -3.16 23.97
CA ALA A 111 6.76 -4.56 24.23
C ALA A 111 5.46 -4.97 23.53
N ALA A 112 4.38 -4.20 23.71
CA ALA A 112 3.09 -4.49 23.06
C ALA A 112 3.18 -4.43 21.54
N LEU A 113 3.98 -3.50 20.98
CA LEU A 113 4.25 -3.42 19.55
C LEU A 113 5.03 -4.65 19.06
N SER A 114 6.06 -5.07 19.77
CA SER A 114 6.83 -6.28 19.41
C SER A 114 5.95 -7.52 19.44
N ASP A 115 5.14 -7.70 20.48
CA ASP A 115 4.24 -8.85 20.64
C ASP A 115 3.21 -8.89 19.49
N ALA A 116 2.64 -7.74 19.13
CA ALA A 116 1.70 -7.60 18.02
C ALA A 116 2.35 -7.92 16.66
N VAL A 117 3.58 -7.44 16.43
CA VAL A 117 4.35 -7.75 15.23
C VAL A 117 4.62 -9.26 15.13
N ASP A 118 5.05 -9.88 16.24
CA ASP A 118 5.27 -11.33 16.30
C ASP A 118 3.98 -12.10 16.01
N HIS A 119 2.87 -11.72 16.63
CA HIS A 119 1.58 -12.36 16.41
C HIS A 119 1.16 -12.31 14.93
N LEU A 120 1.17 -11.13 14.31
CA LEU A 120 0.75 -10.94 12.93
C LEU A 120 1.71 -11.64 11.94
N SER A 121 3.01 -11.70 12.25
CA SER A 121 4.00 -12.39 11.41
C SER A 121 3.73 -13.89 11.29
N VAL A 122 3.17 -14.53 12.33
CA VAL A 122 2.78 -15.96 12.28
C VAL A 122 1.70 -16.17 11.22
N ILE A 123 0.66 -15.34 11.20
CA ILE A 123 -0.42 -15.42 10.22
C ILE A 123 0.14 -15.21 8.81
N ARG A 124 1.02 -14.22 8.63
CA ARG A 124 1.68 -13.93 7.35
C ARG A 124 2.52 -15.10 6.85
N LYS A 125 3.32 -15.72 7.72
CA LYS A 125 4.13 -16.88 7.37
C LYS A 125 3.26 -18.07 6.96
N SER A 126 2.21 -18.38 7.74
CA SER A 126 1.29 -19.47 7.40
C SER A 126 0.54 -19.21 6.09
N TYR A 127 0.18 -17.96 5.80
CA TYR A 127 -0.38 -17.59 4.50
C TYR A 127 0.61 -17.85 3.36
N SER A 128 1.87 -17.41 3.48
CA SER A 128 2.87 -17.63 2.42
C SER A 128 3.15 -19.12 2.19
N GLU A 129 3.26 -19.92 3.26
CA GLU A 129 3.41 -21.38 3.14
C GLU A 129 2.21 -22.03 2.42
N TYR A 130 0.99 -21.59 2.74
CA TYR A 130 -0.22 -22.07 2.07
C TYR A 130 -0.31 -21.61 0.62
N PHE A 131 0.12 -20.39 0.32
CA PHE A 131 0.20 -19.88 -1.03
C PHE A 131 1.15 -20.73 -1.89
N GLU A 132 2.36 -21.04 -1.41
CA GLU A 132 3.29 -21.94 -2.12
C GLU A 132 2.69 -23.32 -2.32
N TYR A 133 2.03 -23.87 -1.29
CA TYR A 133 1.33 -25.15 -1.40
C TYR A 133 0.29 -25.13 -2.53
N LYS A 134 -0.53 -24.09 -2.61
CA LYS A 134 -1.55 -23.94 -3.66
C LYS A 134 -0.93 -23.85 -5.06
N LEU A 135 0.19 -23.15 -5.20
CA LEU A 135 0.91 -23.06 -6.48
C LEU A 135 1.41 -24.43 -6.93
N GLU A 136 2.05 -25.19 -6.03
CA GLU A 136 2.66 -26.47 -6.37
C GLU A 136 1.66 -27.62 -6.51
N LYS A 137 0.66 -27.70 -5.64
CA LYS A 137 -0.23 -28.86 -5.50
C LYS A 137 -1.58 -28.66 -6.18
N ASP A 138 -2.16 -27.48 -5.99
CA ASP A 138 -3.51 -27.18 -6.48
C ASP A 138 -3.49 -26.52 -7.87
N LYS A 139 -2.30 -26.24 -8.42
CA LYS A 139 -2.10 -25.52 -9.68
C LYS A 139 -2.83 -24.17 -9.69
N TYR A 140 -2.88 -23.52 -8.53
CA TYR A 140 -3.47 -22.21 -8.37
C TYR A 140 -2.75 -21.18 -9.27
N VAL A 141 -3.52 -20.34 -9.94
CA VAL A 141 -3.00 -19.22 -10.73
C VAL A 141 -3.36 -17.94 -9.99
N PRO A 142 -2.38 -17.26 -9.37
CA PRO A 142 -2.66 -16.03 -8.65
C PRO A 142 -3.00 -14.89 -9.63
N ASP A 143 -3.91 -14.03 -9.21
CA ASP A 143 -4.03 -12.70 -9.82
C ASP A 143 -2.81 -11.86 -9.43
N ILE A 144 -2.13 -11.32 -10.44
CA ILE A 144 -0.89 -10.56 -10.30
C ILE A 144 -1.01 -9.14 -10.87
N GLU A 145 -2.19 -8.68 -11.28
CA GLU A 145 -2.35 -7.39 -11.97
C GLU A 145 -1.86 -6.21 -11.11
N SER A 146 -2.28 -6.18 -9.85
CA SER A 146 -1.86 -5.17 -8.86
C SER A 146 -0.34 -5.22 -8.64
N ALA A 147 0.20 -6.42 -8.39
CA ALA A 147 1.63 -6.61 -8.16
C ALA A 147 2.48 -6.19 -9.37
N ARG A 148 2.03 -6.49 -10.59
CA ARG A 148 2.68 -6.12 -11.85
C ARG A 148 2.69 -4.62 -12.06
N THR A 149 1.57 -3.95 -11.78
CA THR A 149 1.46 -2.48 -11.84
C THR A 149 2.44 -1.84 -10.86
N HIS A 150 2.44 -2.27 -9.59
CA HIS A 150 3.35 -1.73 -8.57
C HIS A 150 4.82 -2.03 -8.88
N PHE A 151 5.13 -3.22 -9.42
CA PHE A 151 6.48 -3.56 -9.86
C PHE A 151 6.97 -2.57 -10.93
N ALA A 152 6.12 -2.25 -11.91
CA ALA A 152 6.45 -1.29 -12.95
C ALA A 152 6.61 0.13 -12.40
N GLN A 153 5.77 0.55 -11.46
CA GLN A 153 5.90 1.86 -10.79
C GLN A 153 7.18 1.97 -9.97
N ILE A 154 7.63 0.88 -9.33
CA ILE A 154 8.85 0.86 -8.52
C ILE A 154 10.09 0.81 -9.40
N THR A 155 10.10 -0.04 -10.43
CA THR A 155 11.31 -0.38 -11.18
C THR A 155 11.44 0.33 -12.52
N GLY A 156 10.36 0.95 -13.02
CA GLY A 156 10.28 1.48 -14.38
C GLY A 156 10.31 0.41 -15.46
N ARG A 157 10.12 -0.87 -15.13
CA ARG A 157 10.20 -2.02 -16.05
C ARG A 157 8.93 -2.86 -16.04
N ASP A 158 8.62 -3.50 -17.15
CA ASP A 158 7.46 -4.41 -17.24
C ASP A 158 7.64 -5.61 -16.30
N GLY A 159 6.58 -5.93 -15.54
CA GLY A 159 6.54 -7.11 -14.71
C GLY A 159 6.05 -8.35 -15.48
N PRO A 160 6.21 -9.55 -14.89
CA PRO A 160 5.68 -10.80 -15.44
C PRO A 160 4.22 -10.71 -15.90
N LYS A 161 3.90 -11.32 -17.03
CA LYS A 161 2.51 -11.52 -17.51
C LYS A 161 1.86 -12.72 -16.84
N HIS A 162 2.66 -13.70 -16.46
CA HIS A 162 2.24 -14.87 -15.72
C HIS A 162 3.16 -15.11 -14.53
N TYR A 163 2.60 -15.57 -13.41
CA TYR A 163 3.38 -15.72 -12.17
C TYR A 163 4.59 -16.66 -12.31
N TYR A 164 4.49 -17.73 -13.11
CA TYR A 164 5.59 -18.67 -13.29
C TYR A 164 6.86 -18.05 -13.92
N GLU A 165 6.72 -16.93 -14.63
CA GLU A 165 7.82 -16.18 -15.25
C GLU A 165 8.71 -15.49 -14.19
N ILE A 166 8.30 -15.49 -12.92
CA ILE A 166 9.12 -14.99 -11.80
C ILE A 166 10.51 -15.66 -11.74
N ASN A 167 10.63 -16.90 -12.23
CA ASN A 167 11.88 -17.63 -12.27
C ASN A 167 12.83 -17.18 -13.39
N GLU A 168 12.33 -16.37 -14.33
CA GLU A 168 13.10 -15.79 -15.43
C GLU A 168 13.69 -14.42 -15.04
N LEU A 169 13.21 -13.84 -13.94
CA LEU A 169 13.68 -12.56 -13.42
C LEU A 169 15.04 -12.69 -12.72
N PRO A 170 15.86 -11.62 -12.74
CA PRO A 170 16.94 -11.48 -11.77
C PRO A 170 16.41 -11.66 -10.35
N VAL A 171 17.17 -12.31 -9.48
CA VAL A 171 16.74 -12.66 -8.11
C VAL A 171 16.21 -11.45 -7.32
N GLU A 172 16.80 -10.27 -7.51
CA GLU A 172 16.34 -9.01 -6.93
C GLU A 172 14.90 -8.65 -7.33
N ASP A 173 14.58 -8.84 -8.61
CA ASP A 173 13.28 -8.55 -9.18
C ASP A 173 12.28 -9.64 -8.83
N ALA A 174 12.71 -10.90 -8.85
CA ALA A 174 11.90 -12.03 -8.40
C ALA A 174 11.46 -11.83 -6.95
N LEU A 175 12.35 -11.42 -6.04
CA LEU A 175 12.02 -11.22 -4.63
C LEU A 175 11.10 -10.01 -4.41
N LEU A 176 11.32 -8.92 -5.13
CA LEU A 176 10.42 -7.76 -5.11
C LEU A 176 9.03 -8.14 -5.63
N PHE A 177 8.97 -8.77 -6.81
CA PHE A 177 7.72 -9.17 -7.44
C PHE A 177 6.94 -10.15 -6.57
N TYR A 178 7.62 -11.17 -6.02
CA TYR A 178 7.04 -12.11 -5.05
C TYR A 178 6.41 -11.38 -3.87
N THR A 179 7.13 -10.42 -3.30
CA THR A 179 6.67 -9.62 -2.16
C THR A 179 5.41 -8.84 -2.53
N LEU A 180 5.37 -8.19 -3.69
CA LEU A 180 4.19 -7.44 -4.14
C LEU A 180 2.99 -8.36 -4.40
N VAL A 181 3.20 -9.58 -4.92
CA VAL A 181 2.14 -10.58 -5.07
C VAL A 181 1.58 -10.97 -3.70
N GLN A 182 2.46 -11.32 -2.74
CA GLN A 182 2.05 -11.65 -1.37
C GLN A 182 1.25 -10.50 -0.73
N GLU A 183 1.74 -9.26 -0.84
CA GLU A 183 1.06 -8.08 -0.30
C GLU A 183 -0.31 -7.84 -0.96
N SER A 184 -0.42 -8.02 -2.28
CA SER A 184 -1.67 -7.83 -3.03
C SER A 184 -2.79 -8.79 -2.58
N LEU A 185 -2.43 -10.05 -2.30
CA LEU A 185 -3.38 -11.12 -2.07
C LEU A 185 -3.67 -11.37 -0.59
N ALA A 186 -2.67 -11.31 0.28
CA ALA A 186 -2.84 -11.56 1.71
C ALA A 186 -3.74 -10.51 2.39
N PRO A 187 -4.37 -10.83 3.53
CA PRO A 187 -5.05 -9.82 4.32
C PRO A 187 -4.07 -8.74 4.78
N ILE A 188 -4.54 -7.50 4.85
CA ILE A 188 -3.78 -6.41 5.45
C ILE A 188 -3.81 -6.55 6.96
N SER A 189 -2.70 -6.22 7.62
CA SER A 189 -2.56 -6.33 9.06
C SER A 189 -2.33 -4.96 9.69
N ILE A 190 -3.14 -4.64 10.69
CA ILE A 190 -3.21 -3.31 11.30
C ILE A 190 -2.98 -3.45 12.80
N ILE A 191 -1.96 -2.79 13.34
CA ILE A 191 -1.76 -2.64 14.78
C ILE A 191 -2.33 -1.28 15.17
N HIS A 192 -3.40 -1.27 15.96
CA HIS A 192 -4.07 -0.04 16.37
C HIS A 192 -3.84 0.25 17.86
N GLY A 193 -3.03 1.26 18.14
CA GLY A 193 -2.80 1.79 19.48
C GLY A 193 -3.60 3.07 19.73
N TYR A 194 -4.63 3.01 20.58
CA TYR A 194 -5.40 4.19 20.98
C TYR A 194 -4.53 5.24 21.69
N ASN A 195 -3.54 4.79 22.46
CA ASN A 195 -2.51 5.60 23.08
C ASN A 195 -1.12 5.04 22.78
N GLY A 196 -0.08 5.78 23.18
CA GLY A 196 1.31 5.30 23.10
C GLY A 196 2.29 6.45 22.88
N TYR A 197 3.09 6.33 21.81
CA TYR A 197 4.20 7.24 21.49
C TYR A 197 3.76 8.69 21.34
N LYS A 198 4.55 9.60 21.89
CA LYS A 198 4.24 11.05 21.94
C LYS A 198 4.88 11.86 20.82
N THR A 199 5.68 11.22 19.98
CA THR A 199 6.36 11.82 18.83
C THR A 199 6.43 10.81 17.70
N GLU A 200 6.49 11.30 16.45
CA GLU A 200 6.70 10.47 15.26
C GLU A 200 8.08 9.82 15.31
N GLU A 201 9.10 10.57 15.73
CA GLU A 201 10.46 10.05 15.96
C GLU A 201 10.46 8.87 16.95
N GLY A 202 9.68 8.95 18.02
CA GLY A 202 9.62 7.91 19.06
C GLY A 202 9.01 6.61 18.57
N LEU A 203 7.92 6.68 17.80
CA LEU A 203 7.30 5.51 17.17
C LEU A 203 8.26 4.85 16.16
N ARG A 204 8.89 5.67 15.31
CA ARG A 204 9.87 5.21 14.32
C ARG A 204 11.05 4.49 14.98
N ALA A 205 11.66 5.11 15.98
CA ALA A 205 12.82 4.55 16.69
C ALA A 205 12.48 3.23 17.38
N ALA A 206 11.29 3.12 18.00
CA ALA A 206 10.88 1.89 18.65
C ALA A 206 10.68 0.75 17.64
N PHE A 207 10.07 1.02 16.48
CA PHE A 207 9.87 0.02 15.44
C PHE A 207 11.20 -0.40 14.78
N ILE A 208 12.09 0.55 14.47
CA ILE A 208 13.44 0.26 13.96
C ILE A 208 14.18 -0.65 14.93
N SER A 209 14.16 -0.31 16.23
CA SER A 209 14.80 -1.14 17.25
C SER A 209 14.21 -2.56 17.32
N ILE A 210 12.90 -2.74 17.13
CA ILE A 210 12.30 -4.07 17.04
C ILE A 210 12.85 -4.83 15.83
N LEU A 211 12.91 -4.20 14.65
CA LEU A 211 13.48 -4.84 13.45
C LEU A 211 14.94 -5.24 13.67
N GLU A 212 15.76 -4.33 14.19
CA GLU A 212 17.17 -4.58 14.51
C GLU A 212 17.35 -5.73 15.51
N ASP A 213 16.53 -5.77 16.58
CA ASP A 213 16.54 -6.84 17.57
C ASP A 213 16.24 -8.20 16.90
N LYS A 214 15.28 -8.26 15.96
CA LYS A 214 14.97 -9.50 15.21
C LYS A 214 16.12 -9.94 14.31
N PHE A 215 16.70 -9.02 13.53
CA PHE A 215 17.82 -9.33 12.65
C PHE A 215 19.07 -9.77 13.40
N THR A 216 19.39 -9.10 14.53
CA THR A 216 20.57 -9.40 15.35
C THR A 216 20.47 -10.78 16.00
N ASN A 217 19.26 -11.19 16.36
CA ASN A 217 18.99 -12.53 16.90
C ASN A 217 18.95 -13.64 15.83
N GLY A 218 19.27 -13.31 14.56
CA GLY A 218 19.36 -14.27 13.47
C GLY A 218 18.00 -14.70 12.92
N ASP A 219 16.92 -13.98 13.24
CA ASP A 219 15.61 -14.24 12.68
C ASP A 219 15.54 -13.73 11.24
N LYS A 220 15.86 -14.64 10.31
CA LYS A 220 15.85 -14.37 8.86
C LYS A 220 14.43 -14.35 8.26
N SER A 221 13.38 -14.57 9.06
CA SER A 221 12.00 -14.57 8.57
C SER A 221 11.38 -13.18 8.44
N TYR A 222 12.08 -12.14 8.91
CA TYR A 222 11.61 -10.75 8.93
C TYR A 222 11.84 -9.99 7.60
N GLY A 223 11.26 -10.49 6.51
CA GLY A 223 11.16 -9.76 5.24
C GLY A 223 10.06 -8.70 5.25
N VAL A 224 9.97 -7.90 4.18
CA VAL A 224 8.88 -6.90 4.04
C VAL A 224 7.47 -7.50 4.21
N PRO A 225 7.19 -8.75 3.77
CA PRO A 225 5.88 -9.39 4.03
C PRO A 225 5.50 -9.57 5.50
N SER A 226 6.45 -9.61 6.44
CA SER A 226 6.15 -9.80 7.87
C SER A 226 5.89 -8.49 8.62
N ILE A 227 6.30 -7.35 8.04
CA ILE A 227 5.98 -6.02 8.57
C ILE A 227 4.46 -5.84 8.51
N PRO A 228 3.78 -5.30 9.53
CA PRO A 228 2.36 -4.96 9.43
C PRO A 228 2.07 -3.95 8.32
N THR A 229 0.88 -3.99 7.72
CA THR A 229 0.48 -3.00 6.70
C THR A 229 0.38 -1.59 7.30
N LEU A 230 -0.19 -1.47 8.51
CA LEU A 230 -0.36 -0.21 9.20
C LEU A 230 -0.11 -0.38 10.70
N ILE A 231 0.57 0.60 11.30
CA ILE A 231 0.75 0.71 12.75
C ILE A 231 0.33 2.12 13.15
N THR A 232 -0.60 2.26 14.09
CA THR A 232 -1.02 3.56 14.61
C THR A 232 -0.72 3.71 16.10
N SER A 233 -0.32 4.90 16.52
CA SER A 233 -0.15 5.26 17.93
C SER A 233 -0.49 6.73 18.14
N ASN A 234 -1.62 7.01 18.79
CA ASN A 234 -2.23 8.34 18.79
C ASN A 234 -2.44 8.83 17.33
N GLU A 235 -1.85 9.97 16.97
CA GLU A 235 -1.86 10.57 15.63
C GLU A 235 -0.71 10.09 14.72
N TYR A 236 0.21 9.25 15.22
CA TYR A 236 1.34 8.81 14.42
C TYR A 236 1.04 7.48 13.73
N CYS A 237 1.40 7.36 12.46
CA CYS A 237 1.22 6.14 11.68
C CYS A 237 2.55 5.70 11.05
N LEU A 238 2.80 4.39 11.00
CA LEU A 238 3.76 3.76 10.09
C LEU A 238 2.96 3.00 9.03
N ILE A 239 3.19 3.31 7.76
CA ILE A 239 2.40 2.79 6.64
C ILE A 239 3.33 2.02 5.72
N LYS A 240 2.98 0.77 5.42
CA LYS A 240 3.68 -0.01 4.41
C LYS A 240 3.24 0.42 3.01
N THR A 241 4.18 0.71 2.12
CA THR A 241 3.89 1.24 0.77
C THR A 241 4.13 0.19 -0.33
N SER A 242 3.45 -0.94 -0.17
CA SER A 242 3.49 -2.07 -1.12
C SER A 242 2.25 -2.14 -2.03
N GLY A 243 1.48 -1.04 -2.12
CA GLY A 243 0.24 -0.99 -2.91
C GLY A 243 -1.05 -0.79 -2.12
N PHE A 244 -1.00 -0.85 -0.79
CA PHE A 244 -2.15 -0.59 0.07
C PHE A 244 -1.74 0.38 1.20
N PRO A 245 -2.06 1.68 1.10
CA PRO A 245 -2.88 2.32 0.06
C PRO A 245 -2.13 2.72 -1.22
N PHE A 246 -0.80 2.84 -1.17
CA PHE A 246 -0.01 3.31 -2.31
C PHE A 246 1.42 2.76 -2.31
N VAL A 247 2.21 3.14 -3.31
CA VAL A 247 3.63 2.79 -3.49
C VAL A 247 4.49 4.06 -3.39
N VAL A 248 5.64 3.97 -2.71
CA VAL A 248 6.60 5.06 -2.62
C VAL A 248 8.00 4.60 -3.02
N SER A 249 8.67 5.42 -3.83
CA SER A 249 10.12 5.37 -4.04
C SER A 249 10.75 6.72 -3.74
N ASN A 250 12.03 6.73 -3.36
CA ASN A 250 12.78 7.96 -3.11
C ASN A 250 13.19 8.67 -4.44
N VAL A 251 13.92 9.77 -4.31
CA VAL A 251 14.44 10.56 -5.45
C VAL A 251 15.36 9.76 -6.37
N ASP A 252 16.00 8.72 -5.85
CA ASP A 252 16.89 7.82 -6.58
C ASP A 252 16.13 6.61 -7.16
N SER A 253 14.79 6.63 -7.13
CA SER A 253 13.92 5.52 -7.57
C SER A 253 14.12 4.21 -6.79
N GLU A 254 14.62 4.30 -5.56
CA GLU A 254 14.73 3.15 -4.65
C GLU A 254 13.41 2.96 -3.90
N TRP A 255 12.96 1.72 -3.75
CA TRP A 255 11.72 1.39 -3.05
C TRP A 255 11.78 1.76 -1.57
N VAL A 256 10.73 2.46 -1.10
CA VAL A 256 10.56 2.88 0.29
C VAL A 256 9.38 2.11 0.90
N PRO A 257 9.56 0.83 1.30
CA PRO A 257 8.44 0.00 1.76
C PRO A 257 7.76 0.50 3.02
N LEU A 258 8.37 1.42 3.79
CA LEU A 258 7.76 1.97 5.00
C LEU A 258 7.95 3.47 5.07
N VAL A 259 6.86 4.17 5.33
CA VAL A 259 6.80 5.62 5.58
C VAL A 259 6.09 5.89 6.89
N SER A 260 6.15 7.13 7.38
CA SER A 260 5.33 7.56 8.52
C SER A 260 4.54 8.82 8.24
N THR A 261 3.49 9.00 9.03
CA THR A 261 2.62 10.20 9.07
C THR A 261 2.38 10.58 10.53
N ARG A 262 1.85 11.78 10.75
CA ARG A 262 1.63 12.36 12.09
C ARG A 262 0.25 13.01 12.24
N PHE A 263 -0.72 12.51 11.49
CA PHE A 263 -2.04 13.10 11.30
C PHE A 263 -3.15 12.06 11.47
N ASN A 264 -4.40 12.47 11.24
CA ASN A 264 -5.62 11.69 11.48
C ASN A 264 -5.45 10.18 11.20
N SER A 265 -5.28 9.38 12.25
CA SER A 265 -5.03 7.94 12.12
C SER A 265 -6.26 7.18 11.66
N ALA A 266 -7.47 7.68 11.95
CA ALA A 266 -8.70 7.14 11.40
C ALA A 266 -8.76 7.29 9.87
N GLU A 267 -8.25 8.39 9.31
CA GLU A 267 -8.16 8.59 7.86
C GLU A 267 -7.23 7.57 7.21
N VAL A 268 -6.05 7.36 7.79
CA VAL A 268 -5.08 6.37 7.27
C VAL A 268 -5.62 4.94 7.40
N ILE A 269 -6.32 4.61 8.50
CA ILE A 269 -6.98 3.30 8.66
C ILE A 269 -8.02 3.12 7.57
N LEU A 270 -8.89 4.10 7.36
CA LEU A 270 -9.98 4.02 6.40
C LEU A 270 -9.46 3.93 4.96
N ASP A 271 -8.45 4.74 4.61
CA ASP A 271 -7.77 4.70 3.31
C ASP A 271 -7.20 3.29 3.05
N THR A 272 -6.45 2.75 4.02
CA THR A 272 -5.84 1.42 3.94
C THR A 272 -6.89 0.30 3.80
N VAL A 273 -7.97 0.34 4.59
CA VAL A 273 -9.07 -0.64 4.52
C VAL A 273 -9.81 -0.53 3.18
N TRP A 274 -10.13 0.69 2.75
CA TRP A 274 -10.81 0.94 1.48
C TRP A 274 -9.97 0.49 0.29
N SER A 275 -8.66 0.68 0.31
CA SER A 275 -7.81 0.20 -0.79
C SER A 275 -7.87 -1.33 -0.91
N LYS A 276 -7.89 -2.05 0.23
CA LYS A 276 -8.03 -3.51 0.22
C LYS A 276 -9.41 -3.97 -0.25
N ILE A 277 -10.50 -3.31 0.18
CA ILE A 277 -11.86 -3.57 -0.32
C ILE A 277 -11.91 -3.33 -1.84
N SER A 278 -11.38 -2.19 -2.28
CA SER A 278 -11.36 -1.80 -3.70
C SER A 278 -10.68 -2.85 -4.56
N ASN A 279 -9.53 -3.36 -4.11
CA ASN A 279 -8.81 -4.41 -4.81
C ASN A 279 -9.50 -5.77 -4.73
N TYR A 280 -10.09 -6.13 -3.59
CA TYR A 280 -10.76 -7.42 -3.43
C TYR A 280 -12.02 -7.53 -4.31
N PHE A 281 -12.82 -6.46 -4.37
CA PHE A 281 -14.08 -6.43 -5.13
C PHE A 281 -13.95 -5.82 -6.53
N GLN A 282 -12.76 -5.34 -6.91
CA GLN A 282 -12.51 -4.63 -8.17
C GLN A 282 -13.50 -3.47 -8.38
N ARG A 283 -13.70 -2.67 -7.33
CA ARG A 283 -14.68 -1.58 -7.28
C ARG A 283 -14.09 -0.35 -6.62
N ALA A 284 -14.25 0.81 -7.26
CA ALA A 284 -13.86 2.08 -6.66
C ALA A 284 -14.64 2.36 -5.36
N MET A 285 -13.92 2.79 -4.33
CA MET A 285 -14.48 3.30 -3.08
C MET A 285 -14.79 4.80 -3.22
N PRO A 286 -15.61 5.40 -2.34
CA PRO A 286 -15.97 6.81 -2.45
C PRO A 286 -14.82 7.72 -1.96
N TRP A 287 -13.72 7.74 -2.70
CA TRP A 287 -12.55 8.58 -2.44
C TRP A 287 -12.93 10.08 -2.42
N ASP A 288 -12.06 10.93 -1.88
CA ASP A 288 -12.13 12.36 -2.18
C ASP A 288 -11.60 12.64 -3.61
N ASP A 289 -11.47 13.90 -3.99
CA ASP A 289 -10.96 14.28 -5.32
C ASP A 289 -9.48 13.91 -5.55
N GLY A 290 -8.79 13.42 -4.52
CA GLY A 290 -7.39 13.01 -4.57
C GLY A 290 -6.39 14.17 -4.68
N VAL A 291 -6.84 15.42 -4.77
CA VAL A 291 -5.93 16.57 -4.91
C VAL A 291 -5.13 16.79 -3.64
N TYR A 292 -5.74 16.56 -2.48
CA TYR A 292 -5.06 16.58 -1.19
C TYR A 292 -4.64 15.15 -0.81
N MET A 293 -3.37 14.97 -0.47
CA MET A 293 -2.78 13.68 -0.09
C MET A 293 -2.11 13.75 1.28
N ASN A 294 -2.12 12.63 1.99
CA ASN A 294 -1.33 12.44 3.20
C ASN A 294 0.16 12.81 3.00
N ASN A 295 0.67 13.70 3.84
CA ASN A 295 2.07 14.11 3.81
C ASN A 295 2.97 13.10 4.54
N VAL A 296 3.57 12.19 3.78
CA VAL A 296 4.36 11.07 4.32
C VAL A 296 5.85 11.35 4.38
N ALA A 297 6.54 10.80 5.39
CA ALA A 297 7.99 10.86 5.54
C ALA A 297 8.62 9.47 5.32
N PRO A 298 9.54 9.30 4.36
CA PRO A 298 10.29 8.06 4.16
C PRO A 298 10.95 7.54 5.45
N MET A 299 10.89 6.23 5.70
CA MET A 299 11.45 5.61 6.90
C MET A 299 12.43 4.49 6.60
N LEU A 300 12.05 3.60 5.69
CA LEU A 300 12.82 2.40 5.38
C LEU A 300 13.02 2.33 3.87
N ILE A 301 14.27 2.20 3.43
CA ILE A 301 14.61 1.79 2.06
C ILE A 301 14.93 0.31 2.11
N ALA A 302 14.31 -0.48 1.24
CA ALA A 302 14.60 -1.90 1.10
C ALA A 302 15.31 -2.20 -0.21
N LYS A 303 16.39 -2.96 -0.11
CA LYS A 303 17.14 -3.49 -1.25
C LYS A 303 17.27 -4.99 -1.12
N VAL A 304 17.32 -5.68 -2.24
CA VAL A 304 17.66 -7.10 -2.22
C VAL A 304 19.18 -7.25 -2.08
N GLY A 305 19.59 -7.87 -0.98
CA GLY A 305 20.96 -8.29 -0.73
C GLY A 305 21.18 -9.75 -1.12
N LYS A 306 22.39 -10.07 -1.59
CA LYS A 306 22.82 -11.44 -1.85
C LYS A 306 24.07 -11.74 -1.04
N ASN A 307 24.11 -12.90 -0.39
CA ASN A 307 25.35 -13.54 0.02
C ASN A 307 25.55 -14.84 -0.79
N SER A 308 26.61 -15.59 -0.52
CA SER A 308 26.97 -16.80 -1.28
C SER A 308 25.91 -17.91 -1.28
N GLU A 309 24.95 -17.88 -0.35
CA GLU A 309 23.98 -18.97 -0.13
C GLU A 309 22.51 -18.54 -0.25
N THR A 310 22.21 -17.26 -0.03
CA THR A 310 20.83 -16.75 0.11
C THR A 310 20.68 -15.32 -0.39
N ALA A 311 19.50 -15.00 -0.90
CA ALA A 311 19.05 -13.62 -1.14
C ALA A 311 18.02 -13.23 -0.07
N GLY A 312 17.98 -11.95 0.29
CA GLY A 312 17.05 -11.43 1.29
C GLY A 312 17.00 -9.92 1.28
N TRP A 313 16.23 -9.35 2.21
CA TRP A 313 16.08 -7.91 2.33
C TRP A 313 17.21 -7.30 3.18
N ILE A 314 17.84 -6.24 2.64
CA ILE A 314 18.69 -5.32 3.37
C ILE A 314 17.91 -4.04 3.56
N TYR A 315 17.84 -3.57 4.80
CA TYR A 315 17.18 -2.32 5.13
C TYR A 315 18.18 -1.21 5.41
N LYS A 316 17.88 -0.02 4.89
CA LYS A 316 18.53 1.24 5.26
C LYS A 316 17.46 2.13 5.90
N THR A 317 17.72 2.59 7.12
CA THR A 317 16.83 3.49 7.84
C THR A 317 17.10 4.94 7.45
N ILE A 318 16.05 5.75 7.52
CA ILE A 318 16.10 7.21 7.42
C ILE A 318 15.61 7.74 8.76
N GLU A 319 16.44 8.44 9.52
CA GLU A 319 16.15 8.81 10.92
C GLU A 319 16.32 10.33 11.13
N PRO A 320 15.40 11.15 10.60
CA PRO A 320 15.42 12.58 10.84
C PRO A 320 14.96 12.87 12.28
N SER A 321 15.46 13.98 12.86
CA SER A 321 14.99 14.48 14.16
C SER A 321 13.50 14.83 14.12
N GLU A 322 12.80 14.79 15.26
CA GLU A 322 11.39 15.20 15.38
C GLU A 322 11.11 16.58 14.75
N ARG A 323 12.04 17.54 14.88
CA ARG A 323 11.90 18.88 14.28
C ARG A 323 11.76 18.83 12.75
N ALA A 324 12.46 17.90 12.10
CA ALA A 324 12.42 17.73 10.65
C ALA A 324 11.21 16.91 10.18
N LEU A 325 10.53 16.24 11.12
CA LEU A 325 9.27 15.54 10.87
C LEU A 325 8.05 16.46 11.04
N LEU A 326 8.20 17.68 11.57
CA LEU A 326 7.10 18.63 11.64
C LEU A 326 6.75 19.13 10.23
N ARG A 327 5.50 18.89 9.81
CA ARG A 327 4.95 19.23 8.49
C ARG A 327 3.43 19.37 8.57
N GLU A 328 2.81 19.91 7.52
CA GLU A 328 1.35 19.97 7.36
C GLU A 328 0.77 18.60 7.03
N ASP A 329 -0.50 18.38 7.39
CA ASP A 329 -1.24 17.12 7.22
C ASP A 329 -1.27 16.63 5.78
N ASN A 330 -1.43 17.58 4.86
CA ASN A 330 -1.64 17.29 3.46
C ASN A 330 -0.63 18.00 2.57
N ILE A 331 -0.26 17.33 1.49
CA ILE A 331 0.35 17.95 0.31
C ILE A 331 -0.68 18.04 -0.81
N THR A 332 -0.46 18.97 -1.73
CA THR A 332 -1.26 19.05 -2.95
C THR A 332 -0.58 18.21 -4.03
N TRP A 333 -1.31 17.25 -4.57
CA TRP A 333 -0.89 16.48 -5.74
C TRP A 333 -0.78 17.38 -6.97
N GLU A 334 0.21 17.10 -7.81
CA GLU A 334 0.35 17.71 -9.13
C GLU A 334 0.61 16.63 -10.19
N PRO A 335 0.08 16.78 -11.41
CA PRO A 335 0.40 15.89 -12.51
C PRO A 335 1.83 16.12 -13.01
N GLU A 336 2.40 15.10 -13.63
CA GLU A 336 3.78 15.15 -14.10
C GLU A 336 3.91 16.07 -15.31
N LYS A 337 4.76 17.08 -15.20
CA LYS A 337 4.97 18.05 -16.27
C LYS A 337 5.82 17.44 -17.39
N ILE A 338 5.38 17.64 -18.63
CA ILE A 338 6.05 17.12 -19.83
C ILE A 338 6.29 18.22 -20.88
N CYS A 339 7.28 18.01 -21.73
CA CYS A 339 7.64 18.93 -22.81
C CYS A 339 7.15 18.42 -24.18
N ALA A 340 7.40 19.19 -25.24
CA ALA A 340 7.01 18.84 -26.60
C ALA A 340 7.60 17.50 -27.09
N VAL A 341 8.82 17.16 -26.66
CA VAL A 341 9.47 15.87 -26.97
C VAL A 341 8.64 14.72 -26.43
N HIS A 342 8.32 14.76 -25.14
CA HIS A 342 7.49 13.76 -24.47
C HIS A 342 6.10 13.66 -25.09
N ILE A 343 5.46 14.78 -25.44
CA ILE A 343 4.17 14.75 -26.15
C ILE A 343 4.29 14.02 -27.49
N SER A 344 5.37 14.25 -28.26
CA SER A 344 5.61 13.52 -29.51
C SER A 344 5.85 12.03 -29.27
N MET A 345 6.58 11.64 -28.22
CA MET A 345 6.77 10.24 -27.84
C MET A 345 5.43 9.59 -27.50
N ILE A 346 4.60 10.29 -26.74
CA ILE A 346 3.32 9.81 -26.27
C ILE A 346 2.30 9.69 -27.42
N ASN A 347 2.30 10.61 -28.38
CA ASN A 347 1.50 10.51 -29.60
C ASN A 347 1.85 9.26 -30.43
N LEU A 348 3.13 8.91 -30.54
CA LEU A 348 3.55 7.68 -31.21
C LEU A 348 3.08 6.45 -30.45
N MET A 349 3.19 6.44 -29.12
CA MET A 349 2.61 5.36 -28.30
C MET A 349 1.10 5.24 -28.49
N ASN A 350 0.37 6.35 -28.58
CA ASN A 350 -1.07 6.31 -28.83
C ASN A 350 -1.43 5.72 -30.20
N ALA A 351 -0.59 5.95 -31.21
CA ALA A 351 -0.80 5.41 -32.56
C ALA A 351 -0.45 3.92 -32.69
N TYR A 352 0.57 3.44 -31.97
CA TYR A 352 1.16 2.11 -32.17
C TYR A 352 1.11 1.19 -30.94
N GLY A 353 0.60 1.67 -29.80
CA GLY A 353 0.54 0.96 -28.51
C GLY A 353 1.83 1.04 -27.69
N GLU A 354 2.97 1.28 -28.32
CA GLU A 354 4.29 1.39 -27.70
C GLU A 354 5.22 2.29 -28.53
N LEU A 355 6.32 2.74 -27.92
CA LEU A 355 7.39 3.45 -28.62
C LEU A 355 8.68 2.64 -28.59
N PRO A 356 9.02 1.91 -29.67
CA PRO A 356 10.25 1.13 -29.72
C PRO A 356 11.49 2.01 -29.93
N LEU A 357 12.61 1.59 -29.35
CA LEU A 357 13.95 2.15 -29.54
C LEU A 357 14.54 1.65 -30.88
N SER A 358 13.87 1.99 -31.98
CA SER A 358 14.30 1.64 -33.34
C SER A 358 15.21 2.72 -33.95
N GLU A 359 16.02 2.36 -34.96
CA GLU A 359 16.86 3.33 -35.69
C GLU A 359 16.04 4.50 -36.29
N ASP A 360 14.83 4.22 -36.77
CA ASP A 360 13.92 5.23 -37.32
C ASP A 360 13.47 6.21 -36.23
N ASN A 361 13.05 5.72 -35.07
CA ASN A 361 12.63 6.58 -33.96
C ASN A 361 13.82 7.36 -33.40
N ILE A 362 14.98 6.73 -33.21
CA ILE A 362 16.21 7.41 -32.77
C ILE A 362 16.55 8.55 -33.74
N SER A 363 16.53 8.28 -35.04
CA SER A 363 16.81 9.29 -36.07
C SER A 363 15.77 10.40 -36.07
N TYR A 364 14.49 10.08 -35.93
CA TYR A 364 13.41 11.05 -35.84
C TYR A 364 13.60 12.01 -34.66
N PHE A 365 13.82 11.48 -33.44
CA PHE A 365 13.96 12.32 -32.25
C PHE A 365 15.25 13.14 -32.26
N LYS A 366 16.35 12.56 -32.75
CA LYS A 366 17.60 13.28 -32.95
C LYS A 366 17.46 14.44 -33.94
N ASN A 367 16.80 14.21 -35.08
CA ASN A 367 16.71 15.23 -36.14
C ASN A 367 15.68 16.32 -35.85
N ASN A 368 14.56 15.99 -35.19
CA ASN A 368 13.48 16.96 -34.94
C ASN A 368 13.61 17.67 -33.59
N TYR A 369 14.23 17.04 -32.59
CA TYR A 369 14.30 17.56 -31.23
C TYR A 369 15.73 17.69 -30.68
N SER A 370 16.75 17.15 -31.37
CA SER A 370 18.15 17.15 -30.91
C SER A 370 18.36 16.46 -29.55
N VAL A 371 17.56 15.43 -29.27
CA VAL A 371 17.61 14.64 -28.02
C VAL A 371 18.08 13.20 -28.27
N ASP A 372 18.53 12.56 -27.20
CA ASP A 372 18.72 11.11 -27.18
C ASP A 372 17.42 10.42 -26.75
N LEU A 373 16.87 9.56 -27.60
CA LEU A 373 15.58 8.91 -27.34
C LEU A 373 15.62 8.05 -26.06
N TYR A 374 16.72 7.35 -25.80
CA TYR A 374 16.80 6.45 -24.65
C TYR A 374 16.81 7.24 -23.34
N GLU A 375 17.54 8.36 -23.27
CA GLU A 375 17.53 9.24 -22.10
C GLU A 375 16.13 9.81 -21.82
N GLU A 376 15.37 10.19 -22.85
CA GLU A 376 13.99 10.66 -22.69
C GLU A 376 13.03 9.52 -22.27
N MET A 377 13.26 8.28 -22.73
CA MET A 377 12.52 7.10 -22.25
C MET A 377 12.81 6.84 -20.76
N LEU A 378 14.06 6.97 -20.32
CA LEU A 378 14.46 6.87 -18.91
C LEU A 378 13.88 8.01 -18.06
N TYR A 379 13.73 9.21 -18.62
CA TYR A 379 13.04 10.30 -17.94
C TYR A 379 11.56 9.95 -17.73
N LEU A 380 10.86 9.53 -18.78
CA LEU A 380 9.44 9.18 -18.69
C LEU A 380 9.20 7.98 -17.77
N SER A 381 10.11 6.99 -17.71
CA SER A 381 9.94 5.87 -16.77
C SER A 381 10.02 6.30 -15.30
N LYS A 382 10.82 7.33 -14.98
CA LYS A 382 10.91 7.89 -13.61
C LYS A 382 9.64 8.60 -13.15
N THR A 383 8.76 9.01 -14.07
CA THR A 383 7.42 9.55 -13.73
C THR A 383 6.49 8.48 -13.13
N ARG A 384 6.85 7.18 -13.24
CA ARG A 384 6.04 6.04 -12.79
C ARG A 384 4.69 5.91 -13.48
N LEU A 385 4.49 6.62 -14.59
CA LEU A 385 3.34 6.50 -15.48
C LEU A 385 3.69 5.68 -16.74
N PHE A 386 4.98 5.48 -16.98
CA PHE A 386 5.52 4.71 -18.09
C PHE A 386 6.58 3.72 -17.62
N MET A 387 6.81 2.68 -18.41
CA MET A 387 7.78 1.63 -18.16
C MET A 387 8.48 1.22 -19.45
N ILE A 388 9.66 0.62 -19.31
CA ILE A 388 10.43 0.03 -20.39
C ILE A 388 10.18 -1.48 -20.41
N SER A 389 9.73 -1.99 -21.55
CA SER A 389 9.42 -3.40 -21.81
C SER A 389 10.23 -3.85 -23.03
N GLY A 390 11.31 -4.62 -22.79
CA GLY A 390 12.33 -4.85 -23.81
C GLY A 390 12.95 -3.53 -24.26
N ASP A 391 12.92 -3.27 -25.56
CA ASP A 391 13.43 -2.02 -26.16
C ASP A 391 12.32 -0.98 -26.39
N ALA A 392 11.15 -1.09 -25.75
CA ALA A 392 10.03 -0.18 -26.00
C ALA A 392 9.50 0.49 -24.72
N LEU A 393 9.08 1.75 -24.85
CA LEU A 393 8.38 2.50 -23.81
C LEU A 393 6.88 2.25 -23.91
N LYS A 394 6.23 2.03 -22.77
CA LYS A 394 4.79 1.74 -22.66
C LYS A 394 4.17 2.46 -21.47
N PRO A 395 2.88 2.81 -21.52
CA PRO A 395 2.12 3.19 -20.33
C PRO A 395 2.10 2.05 -19.31
N ILE A 396 2.15 2.41 -18.01
CA ILE A 396 1.94 1.45 -16.92
C ILE A 396 0.46 1.17 -16.75
N ASN A 397 -0.34 2.22 -16.56
CA ASN A 397 -1.76 2.13 -16.25
C ASN A 397 -2.60 1.80 -17.49
N ASN A 398 -3.81 1.25 -17.26
CA ASN A 398 -4.78 0.98 -18.32
C ASN A 398 -5.22 2.26 -19.05
N MET A 399 -5.21 3.39 -18.35
CA MET A 399 -5.48 4.71 -18.90
C MET A 399 -4.37 5.68 -18.48
N THR A 400 -3.75 6.31 -19.47
CA THR A 400 -2.85 7.45 -19.28
C THR A 400 -3.43 8.66 -20.00
N ILE A 401 -3.48 9.79 -19.32
CA ILE A 401 -4.13 11.02 -19.75
C ILE A 401 -3.06 12.06 -20.00
N VAL A 402 -3.12 12.70 -21.16
CA VAL A 402 -2.22 13.79 -21.52
C VAL A 402 -3.03 15.05 -21.72
N LEU A 403 -2.67 16.09 -20.99
CA LEU A 403 -3.16 17.45 -21.20
C LEU A 403 -2.09 18.23 -21.97
N SER A 404 -2.36 18.60 -23.22
CA SER A 404 -1.45 19.43 -24.03
C SER A 404 -1.87 20.89 -23.98
N LEU A 405 -0.90 21.76 -23.73
CA LEU A 405 -1.06 23.21 -23.70
C LEU A 405 -0.70 23.84 -25.06
N GLU A 406 -1.14 25.08 -25.26
CA GLU A 406 -0.87 25.82 -26.51
C GLU A 406 0.62 26.10 -26.75
N ASP A 407 1.43 26.15 -25.69
CA ASP A 407 2.88 26.37 -25.77
C ASP A 407 3.68 25.10 -26.15
N GLY A 408 2.99 23.98 -26.39
CA GLY A 408 3.60 22.70 -26.73
C GLY A 408 4.14 21.93 -25.53
N SER A 409 3.97 22.42 -24.30
CA SER A 409 4.16 21.63 -23.08
C SER A 409 2.87 20.96 -22.64
N GLY A 410 2.92 20.19 -21.56
CA GLY A 410 1.74 19.51 -21.06
C GLY A 410 1.92 18.86 -19.71
N TYR A 411 0.91 18.08 -19.35
CA TYR A 411 0.88 17.29 -18.13
C TYR A 411 0.42 15.87 -18.44
N VAL A 412 0.91 14.91 -17.65
CA VAL A 412 0.49 13.50 -17.74
C VAL A 412 0.06 12.98 -16.37
N ALA A 413 -1.03 12.20 -16.38
CA ALA A 413 -1.61 11.59 -15.19
C ALA A 413 -2.31 10.27 -15.53
N SER A 414 -2.72 9.50 -14.53
CA SER A 414 -3.51 8.26 -14.69
C SER A 414 -4.93 8.35 -14.13
N GLU A 415 -5.26 9.42 -13.41
CA GLU A 415 -6.55 9.60 -12.74
C GLU A 415 -7.27 10.83 -13.30
N ARG A 416 -8.40 10.62 -13.99
CA ARG A 416 -9.09 11.68 -14.72
C ARG A 416 -9.70 12.73 -13.80
N ASP A 417 -10.49 12.29 -12.83
CA ASP A 417 -11.22 13.19 -11.94
C ASP A 417 -10.25 14.07 -11.14
N ARG A 418 -9.14 13.48 -10.71
CA ARG A 418 -8.04 14.15 -10.00
C ARG A 418 -7.34 15.20 -10.86
N LEU A 419 -7.02 14.86 -12.12
CA LEU A 419 -6.44 15.80 -13.08
C LEU A 419 -7.38 16.97 -13.37
N ASP A 420 -8.66 16.69 -13.63
CA ASP A 420 -9.67 17.71 -13.91
C ASP A 420 -9.80 18.67 -12.72
N LYS A 421 -9.84 18.14 -11.49
CA LYS A 421 -9.88 18.96 -10.28
C LYS A 421 -8.63 19.82 -10.09
N TRP A 422 -7.44 19.27 -10.35
CA TRP A 422 -6.20 20.04 -10.31
C TRP A 422 -6.20 21.16 -11.35
N CYS A 423 -6.69 20.90 -12.57
CA CYS A 423 -6.79 21.90 -13.63
C CYS A 423 -7.72 23.05 -13.23
N GLU A 424 -8.89 22.73 -12.66
CA GLU A 424 -9.83 23.73 -12.11
C GLU A 424 -9.16 24.61 -11.06
N ASN A 425 -8.47 23.99 -10.08
CA ASN A 425 -7.83 24.71 -8.98
C ASN A 425 -6.68 25.62 -9.45
N ASN A 426 -6.01 25.28 -10.56
CA ASN A 426 -4.85 26.00 -11.08
C ASN A 426 -5.16 26.86 -12.33
N ASN A 427 -6.42 26.91 -12.78
CA ASN A 427 -6.83 27.57 -14.03
C ASN A 427 -6.00 27.11 -15.26
N VAL A 428 -5.73 25.81 -15.35
CA VAL A 428 -5.03 25.21 -16.48
C VAL A 428 -6.04 24.62 -17.45
N SER A 429 -5.91 24.92 -18.74
CA SER A 429 -6.76 24.39 -19.79
C SER A 429 -5.94 23.95 -20.99
N GLY A 430 -6.36 22.89 -21.66
CA GLY A 430 -5.66 22.34 -22.82
C GLY A 430 -6.47 21.25 -23.52
N SER A 431 -5.91 20.68 -24.57
CA SER A 431 -6.51 19.53 -25.26
C SER A 431 -6.17 18.24 -24.53
N ILE A 432 -7.15 17.36 -24.33
CA ILE A 432 -6.95 16.09 -23.63
C ILE A 432 -6.87 14.94 -24.64
N MET A 433 -5.90 14.05 -24.42
CA MET A 433 -5.75 12.77 -25.10
C MET A 433 -5.74 11.65 -24.05
N ASN A 434 -6.45 10.56 -24.33
CA ASN A 434 -6.41 9.36 -23.51
C ASN A 434 -5.71 8.25 -24.28
N ILE A 435 -4.78 7.58 -23.63
CA ILE A 435 -4.09 6.39 -24.13
C ILE A 435 -4.64 5.21 -23.36
N ILE A 436 -5.16 4.24 -24.09
CA ILE A 436 -5.69 3.01 -23.52
C ILE A 436 -4.69 1.91 -23.78
N ARG A 437 -4.24 1.26 -22.70
CA ARG A 437 -3.41 0.06 -22.78
C ARG A 437 -4.35 -1.14 -22.91
N PHE A 438 -4.18 -1.91 -23.99
CA PHE A 438 -4.94 -3.14 -24.26
C PHE A 438 -4.25 -4.40 -23.74
#